data_AF-A0A536PZU0-F1
#
_entry.id   AF-A0A536PZU0-F1
#
_cell.length_a   1.000
_cell.length_b   1.000
_cell.length_c   1.000
_cell.angle_alpha   90.00
_cell.angle_beta   90.00
_cell.angle_gamma   90.00
#
_symmetry.space_group_name_H-M   'P 1'
#
loop_
_entity.id
_entity.type
_entity.pdbx_description
1 polymer ?
#
loop_
_entity_poly.entity_id
_entity_poly.type
_entity_poly.pdbx_seq_one_letter_code
_entity_poly.pdbx_strand_id
1 'polypeptide(L)'
;MHLEATPALNERIAAGLARQLLMIKARLGQQLDLEPWDRGWIRLYETYPVEVFDAGRVKMTATRMAELIGVIWPICQELRKSDAKIRVAERE
;
A
#
# COMPACT_ATOMS: atom_id res chain seq x y z
N MET A 1 1.70 5.63 3.48
CA MET A 1 0.91 5.90 2.26
C MET A 1 -0.56 5.63 2.58
N HIS A 2 -1.46 6.49 2.12
CA HIS A 2 -2.90 6.28 2.29
C HIS A 2 -3.56 5.96 0.96
N LEU A 3 -4.58 5.12 1.03
CA LEU A 3 -5.55 4.95 -0.05
C LEU A 3 -6.72 5.88 0.27
N GLU A 4 -6.81 7.01 -0.43
CA GLU A 4 -7.77 8.10 -0.18
C GLU A 4 -8.80 8.25 -1.30
N ALA A 5 -9.12 7.17 -2.01
CA ALA A 5 -10.19 7.16 -3.00
C ALA A 5 -11.56 6.88 -2.35
N THR A 6 -12.56 6.51 -3.14
CA THR A 6 -13.84 6.04 -2.59
C THR A 6 -13.62 4.79 -1.72
N PRO A 7 -14.39 4.58 -0.64
CA PRO A 7 -14.20 3.43 0.26
C PRO A 7 -14.15 2.08 -0.46
N ALA A 8 -15.07 1.83 -1.40
CA ALA A 8 -15.09 0.61 -2.20
C ALA A 8 -13.82 0.41 -3.04
N LEU A 9 -13.24 1.49 -3.59
CA LEU A 9 -11.98 1.42 -4.32
C LEU A 9 -10.79 1.15 -3.38
N ASN A 10 -10.78 1.78 -2.20
CA ASN A 10 -9.72 1.55 -1.21
C ASN A 10 -9.74 0.10 -0.72
N GLU A 11 -10.91 -0.44 -0.39
CA GLU A 11 -11.09 -1.84 0.03
C GLU A 11 -10.62 -2.81 -1.05
N ARG A 12 -10.97 -2.56 -2.32
CA ARG A 12 -10.53 -3.41 -3.42
C ARG A 12 -9.00 -3.42 -3.56
N ILE A 13 -8.38 -2.24 -3.56
CA ILE A 13 -6.93 -2.12 -3.66
C ILE A 13 -6.28 -2.81 -2.46
N ALA A 14 -6.79 -2.59 -1.25
CA ALA A 14 -6.29 -3.20 -0.03
C ALA A 14 -6.40 -4.73 -0.08
N ALA A 15 -7.53 -5.27 -0.52
CA ALA A 15 -7.70 -6.72 -0.69
C ALA A 15 -6.72 -7.30 -1.72
N GLY A 16 -6.45 -6.56 -2.80
CA GLY A 16 -5.44 -6.93 -3.80
C GLY A 16 -4.02 -6.95 -3.23
N LEU A 17 -3.65 -5.88 -2.52
CA LEU A 17 -2.36 -5.78 -1.84
C LEU A 17 -2.20 -6.87 -0.77
N ALA A 18 -3.23 -7.14 0.02
CA ALA A 18 -3.23 -8.18 1.05
C ALA A 18 -2.93 -9.57 0.48
N ARG A 19 -3.52 -9.92 -0.68
CA ARG A 19 -3.22 -11.19 -1.38
C ARG A 19 -1.77 -11.32 -1.83
N GLN A 20 -1.08 -10.20 -2.03
CA GLN A 20 0.32 -10.14 -2.47
C GLN A 20 1.28 -9.75 -1.35
N LEU A 21 0.79 -9.54 -0.13
CA LEU A 21 1.57 -8.92 0.95
C LEU A 21 2.83 -9.70 1.30
N LEU A 22 2.77 -11.03 1.26
CA LEU A 22 3.94 -11.88 1.49
C LEU A 22 5.05 -11.60 0.46
N MET A 23 4.71 -11.49 -0.82
CA MET A 23 5.66 -11.21 -1.90
C MET A 23 6.20 -9.79 -1.82
N ILE A 24 5.33 -8.84 -1.47
CA ILE A 24 5.71 -7.44 -1.24
C ILE A 24 6.71 -7.36 -0.07
N LYS A 25 6.42 -8.02 1.06
CA LYS A 25 7.32 -8.12 2.22
C LYS A 25 8.63 -8.85 1.88
N ALA A 26 8.61 -9.87 1.03
CA ALA A 26 9.82 -10.53 0.56
C ALA A 26 10.72 -9.59 -0.26
N ARG A 27 10.13 -8.67 -1.05
CA ARG A 27 10.87 -7.71 -1.88
C ARG A 27 11.32 -6.46 -1.12
N LEU A 28 10.50 -5.96 -0.19
CA LEU A 28 10.71 -4.69 0.48
C LEU A 28 11.23 -4.84 1.91
N GLY A 29 11.06 -5.99 2.55
CA GLY A 29 11.35 -6.21 3.97
C GLY A 29 10.07 -6.39 4.80
N GLN A 30 10.25 -6.85 6.04
CA GLN A 30 9.13 -7.30 6.89
C GLN A 30 8.37 -6.18 7.61
N GLN A 31 8.87 -4.93 7.57
CA GLN A 31 8.36 -3.80 8.35
C GLN A 31 7.08 -3.14 7.78
N LEU A 32 6.56 -3.66 6.66
CA LEU A 32 5.47 -3.03 5.92
C LEU A 32 4.11 -3.59 6.32
N ASP A 33 3.27 -2.80 6.97
CA ASP A 33 1.94 -3.24 7.41
C ASP A 33 0.81 -2.55 6.66
N LEU A 34 -0.27 -3.30 6.45
CA LEU A 34 -1.48 -2.89 5.75
C LEU A 34 -2.67 -3.09 6.69
N GLU A 35 -3.35 -2.00 7.03
CA GLU A 35 -4.47 -2.05 7.97
C GLU A 35 -5.58 -1.04 7.63
N PRO A 36 -6.82 -1.31 8.06
CA PRO A 36 -7.88 -0.30 8.06
C PRO A 36 -7.51 0.93 8.88
N TRP A 37 -7.95 2.09 8.43
CA TRP A 37 -7.78 3.39 9.10
C TRP A 37 -9.14 4.09 9.23
N ASP A 38 -9.12 5.33 9.72
CA ASP A 38 -10.33 6.13 9.93
C ASP A 38 -11.10 6.37 8.62
N ARG A 39 -12.43 6.45 8.72
CA ARG A 39 -13.36 6.80 7.62
C ARG A 39 -13.23 5.97 6.34
N GLY A 40 -12.89 4.69 6.45
CA GLY A 40 -12.77 3.78 5.29
C GLY A 40 -11.50 4.02 4.45
N TRP A 41 -10.53 4.76 5.01
CA TRP A 41 -9.18 4.81 4.47
C TRP A 41 -8.42 3.56 4.88
N ILE A 42 -7.40 3.22 4.10
CA ILE A 42 -6.48 2.12 4.39
C ILE A 42 -5.08 2.70 4.45
N ARG A 43 -4.31 2.27 5.45
CA ARG A 43 -2.94 2.69 5.68
C ARG A 43 -1.97 1.59 5.30
N LEU A 44 -0.96 1.95 4.51
CA LEU A 44 0.22 1.15 4.25
C LEU A 44 1.44 1.88 4.82
N TYR A 45 2.10 1.30 5.81
CA TYR A 45 3.09 2.02 6.62
C TYR A 45 4.22 1.13 7.11
N GLU A 46 5.30 1.80 7.52
CA GLU A 46 6.41 1.20 8.25
C GLU A 46 6.60 1.99 9.54
N THR A 47 7.02 1.31 10.61
CA THR A 47 7.27 1.93 11.90
C THR A 47 8.77 1.98 12.17
N TYR A 48 9.26 3.19 12.48
CA TYR A 48 10.66 3.43 12.82
C TYR A 48 10.77 4.00 14.23
N PRO A 49 11.85 3.70 14.97
CA PRO A 49 12.12 4.36 16.23
C PRO A 49 12.30 5.86 16.02
N VAL A 50 11.96 6.64 17.05
CA VAL A 50 12.21 8.08 17.05
C VAL A 50 13.72 8.31 17.11
N GLU A 51 14.26 8.98 16.10
CA GLU A 51 15.67 9.32 15.98
C GLU A 51 15.85 10.82 15.71
N VAL A 52 17.08 11.32 15.88
CA VAL A 52 17.43 12.68 15.49
C VAL A 52 17.31 12.80 13.96
N PHE A 53 16.51 13.76 13.49
CA PHE A 53 16.31 14.02 12.06
C PHE A 53 17.51 14.78 11.48
N ASP A 54 18.59 14.05 11.21
CA ASP A 54 19.74 14.59 10.48
C ASP A 54 19.59 14.40 8.95
N ALA A 55 20.51 15.01 8.20
CA ALA A 55 20.53 14.92 6.74
C ALA A 55 20.70 13.48 6.23
N GLY A 56 21.38 12.62 6.98
CA GLY A 56 21.55 11.20 6.67
C GLY A 56 20.22 10.45 6.75
N ARG A 57 19.46 10.64 7.82
CA ARG A 57 18.12 10.06 8.01
C ARG A 57 17.13 10.54 6.97
N VAL A 58 17.16 11.82 6.60
CA VAL A 58 16.32 12.36 5.51
C VAL A 58 16.63 11.64 4.20
N LYS A 59 17.92 11.50 3.85
CA LYS A 59 18.34 10.81 2.62
C LYS A 59 17.91 9.34 2.61
N MET A 60 18.11 8.63 3.72
CA MET A 60 17.68 7.23 3.85
C MET A 60 16.17 7.07 3.70
N THR A 61 15.40 7.93 4.37
CA THR A 61 13.93 7.90 4.31
C THR A 61 13.44 8.22 2.89
N ALA A 62 14.06 9.19 2.20
CA ALA A 62 13.73 9.52 0.82
C ALA A 62 13.99 8.35 -0.14
N THR A 63 15.16 7.70 -0.02
CA THR A 63 15.48 6.48 -0.79
C THR A 63 14.45 5.39 -0.51
N ARG A 64 14.10 5.19 0.77
CA ARG A 64 13.12 4.18 1.16
C ARG A 64 11.74 4.47 0.58
N MET A 65 11.28 5.72 0.64
CA MET A 65 10.02 6.15 0.03
C MET A 65 10.01 5.88 -1.48
N ALA A 66 11.12 6.15 -2.18
CA ALA A 66 11.23 5.86 -3.61
C ALA A 66 11.13 4.36 -3.91
N GLU A 67 11.75 3.49 -3.11
CA GLU A 67 11.64 2.03 -3.24
C GLU A 67 10.19 1.55 -3.03
N LEU A 68 9.55 2.02 -1.96
CA LEU A 68 8.16 1.70 -1.66
C LEU A 68 7.25 2.10 -2.84
N ILE A 69 7.38 3.33 -3.32
CA ILE A 69 6.60 3.83 -4.47
C ILE A 69 6.89 2.96 -5.70
N GLY A 70 8.15 2.69 -6.01
CA GLY A 70 8.56 1.91 -7.19
C GLY A 70 7.97 0.50 -7.24
N VAL A 71 7.72 -0.12 -6.08
CA VAL A 71 7.13 -1.47 -6.00
C VAL A 71 5.61 -1.43 -5.86
N ILE A 72 5.08 -0.58 -4.99
CA ILE A 72 3.66 -0.61 -4.61
C ILE A 72 2.79 0.14 -5.62
N TRP A 73 3.24 1.29 -6.12
CA TRP A 73 2.42 2.13 -6.99
C TRP A 73 1.97 1.42 -8.28
N PRO A 74 2.83 0.66 -8.99
CA PRO A 74 2.39 -0.10 -10.15
C PRO A 74 1.29 -1.12 -9.82
N ILE A 75 1.38 -1.80 -8.68
CA ILE A 75 0.35 -2.76 -8.23
C ILE A 75 -0.97 -2.04 -8.00
N CYS A 76 -0.95 -0.90 -7.31
CA CYS A 76 -2.13 -0.06 -7.10
C CYS A 76 -2.75 0.41 -8.42
N GLN A 77 -1.93 0.78 -9.41
CA GLN A 77 -2.39 1.19 -10.74
C GLN A 77 -3.10 0.05 -11.46
N GLU A 78 -2.54 -1.16 -11.43
CA GLU A 78 -3.19 -2.32 -12.05
C GLU A 78 -4.49 -2.71 -11.34
N LEU A 79 -4.53 -2.68 -10.02
CA LEU A 79 -5.76 -2.92 -9.23
C LEU A 79 -6.85 -1.84 -9.44
N ARG A 80 -6.44 -0.63 -9.80
CA ARG A 80 -7.35 0.44 -10.26
C ARG A 80 -7.90 0.16 -11.66
N LYS A 81 -7.05 -0.22 -12.62
CA LYS A 81 -7.45 -0.50 -14.02
C LYS A 81 -8.23 -1.79 -14.21
N SER A 82 -8.00 -2.80 -13.36
CA SER A 82 -8.68 -4.10 -13.39
C SER A 82 -10.21 -4.01 -13.29
N ASP A 83 -10.74 -2.81 -12.98
CA ASP A 83 -12.15 -2.45 -13.12
C ASP A 83 -12.72 -2.52 -14.54
N ALA A 84 -11.89 -2.71 -15.58
CA ALA A 84 -12.45 -2.83 -16.93
C ALA A 84 -13.40 -4.04 -17.07
N LYS A 85 -13.23 -5.13 -16.31
CA LYS A 85 -14.14 -6.29 -16.31
C LYS A 85 -13.99 -7.16 -15.07
N ILE A 86 -14.70 -6.87 -13.98
CA ILE A 86 -15.11 -7.91 -13.03
C ILE A 86 -16.61 -7.78 -12.84
N ARG A 87 -17.38 -8.50 -13.66
CA ARG A 87 -18.78 -8.78 -13.34
C ARG A 87 -18.77 -9.71 -12.14
N VAL A 88 -19.11 -9.16 -10.97
CA VAL A 88 -19.46 -9.97 -9.81
C VAL A 88 -20.72 -10.74 -10.21
N ALA A 89 -20.63 -12.07 -10.29
CA ALA A 89 -21.81 -12.89 -10.48
C ALA A 89 -22.74 -12.66 -9.27
N GLU A 90 -23.96 -12.20 -9.55
CA GLU A 90 -25.02 -12.11 -8.56
C GLU A 90 -25.21 -13.50 -7.95
N ARG A 91 -25.14 -13.59 -6.62
CA ARG A 91 -25.51 -14.81 -5.90
C ARG A 91 -27.03 -14.78 -5.75
N GLU A 92 -27.70 -15.71 -6.43
CA GLU A 92 -29.10 -16.10 -6.18
C GLU A 92 -29.25 -16.81 -4.82
#